data_AF-A0A1Y3EB65-F1
#
_entry.id   AF-A0A1Y3EB65-F1
#
_cell.length_a   1.000
_cell.length_b   1.000
_cell.length_c   1.000
_cell.angle_alpha   90.00
_cell.angle_beta   90.00
_cell.angle_gamma   90.00
#
_symmetry.space_group_name_H-M   'P 1'
#
loop_
_entity.id
_entity.type
_entity.pdbx_description
1 polymer ?
#
loop_
_entity_poly.entity_id
_entity_poly.type
_entity_poly.pdbx_seq_one_letter_code
_entity_poly.pdbx_strand_id
1 'polypeptide(L)'
;MRQLGKKKIIPFDTERKSLEHRIQRLQRLCDNESDLVAIRDAINAVDEGKEAFINSRRARQEELPDSERAKALAGYDQLLDLVTQLQSKANDLLKNSSQQPHLSQNTATQHQ
;
A
#
# COMPACT_ATOMS: atom_id res chain seq x y z
N MET A 1 -35.88 -18.04 -10.64
CA MET A 1 -34.92 -16.96 -10.94
C MET A 1 -34.27 -16.49 -9.64
N ARG A 2 -33.01 -16.85 -9.37
CA ARG A 2 -32.29 -16.36 -8.18
C ARG A 2 -31.78 -14.96 -8.49
N GLN A 3 -32.36 -13.95 -7.86
CA GLN A 3 -31.78 -12.60 -7.76
C GLN A 3 -30.50 -12.73 -6.94
N LEU A 4 -29.36 -12.95 -7.61
CA LEU A 4 -28.06 -12.81 -6.99
C LEU A 4 -27.91 -11.32 -6.69
N GLY A 5 -28.10 -10.94 -5.41
CA GLY A 5 -27.94 -9.57 -4.96
C GLY A 5 -26.62 -9.04 -5.49
N LYS A 6 -26.71 -8.09 -6.43
CA LYS A 6 -25.55 -7.48 -7.08
C LYS A 6 -24.73 -6.84 -5.97
N LYS A 7 -23.69 -7.52 -5.48
CA LYS A 7 -22.59 -6.84 -4.77
C LYS A 7 -22.23 -5.70 -5.71
N LYS A 8 -22.33 -4.44 -5.23
CA LYS A 8 -21.85 -3.30 -5.98
C LYS A 8 -20.35 -3.53 -6.19
N ILE A 9 -19.99 -4.10 -7.33
CA ILE A 9 -18.60 -4.20 -7.75
C ILE A 9 -18.18 -2.75 -7.95
N ILE A 10 -17.33 -2.25 -7.05
CA ILE A 10 -16.76 -0.93 -7.22
C ILE A 10 -15.98 -0.96 -8.54
N PRO A 11 -16.18 0.01 -9.44
CA PRO A 11 -15.54 -0.01 -10.74
C PRO A 11 -14.01 -0.06 -10.60
N PHE A 12 -13.37 -0.87 -11.44
CA PHE A 12 -11.92 -1.03 -11.47
C PHE A 12 -11.14 0.29 -11.45
N ASP A 13 -11.57 1.28 -12.23
CA ASP A 13 -10.90 2.59 -12.28
C ASP A 13 -10.97 3.35 -10.95
N THR A 14 -12.01 3.12 -10.16
CA THR A 14 -12.14 3.72 -8.83
C THR A 14 -11.16 3.06 -7.86
N GLU A 15 -11.07 1.73 -7.87
CA GLU A 15 -10.11 1.01 -7.03
C GLU A 15 -8.66 1.27 -7.43
N ARG A 16 -8.38 1.38 -8.73
CA ARG A 16 -7.05 1.77 -9.24
C ARG A 16 -6.64 3.15 -8.71
N LYS A 17 -7.50 4.15 -8.85
CA LYS A 17 -7.22 5.52 -8.36
C LYS A 17 -7.09 5.57 -6.84
N SER A 18 -7.93 4.82 -6.12
CA SER A 18 -7.85 4.67 -4.67
C SER A 18 -6.49 4.11 -4.26
N LEU A 19 -6.03 3.04 -4.91
CA LEU A 19 -4.73 2.43 -4.66
C LEU A 19 -3.58 3.38 -4.99
N GLU A 20 -3.61 4.06 -6.14
CA GLU A 20 -2.62 5.08 -6.52
C GLU A 20 -2.49 6.19 -5.49
N HIS A 21 -3.61 6.70 -4.97
CA HIS A 21 -3.59 7.72 -3.93
C HIS A 21 -2.96 7.21 -2.62
N ARG A 22 -3.27 5.97 -2.22
CA ARG A 22 -2.70 5.34 -1.02
C ARG A 22 -1.18 5.11 -1.18
N ILE A 23 -0.72 4.67 -2.35
CA ILE A 23 0.69 4.54 -2.72
C ILE A 23 1.41 5.90 -2.61
N GLN A 24 0.84 6.95 -3.21
CA GLN A 24 1.42 8.30 -3.15
C GLN A 24 1.54 8.81 -1.71
N ARG A 25 0.54 8.54 -0.87
CA ARG A 25 0.58 8.89 0.55
C ARG A 25 1.70 8.14 1.28
N LEU A 26 1.80 6.82 1.09
CA LEU A 26 2.85 6.01 1.70
C LEU A 26 4.25 6.48 1.26
N GLN A 27 4.44 6.74 -0.03
CA GLN A 27 5.70 7.27 -0.57
C GLN A 27 6.12 8.56 0.12
N ARG A 28 5.21 9.55 0.22
CA ARG A 28 5.50 10.82 0.91
C ARG A 28 5.87 10.61 2.39
N LEU A 29 5.23 9.66 3.07
CA LEU A 29 5.55 9.37 4.47
C LEU A 29 6.93 8.71 4.59
N CYS A 30 7.27 7.79 3.69
CA CYS A 30 8.59 7.17 3.64
C CYS A 30 9.70 8.17 3.27
N ASP A 31 9.42 9.17 2.43
CA ASP A 31 10.42 10.15 2.00
C ASP A 31 10.66 11.26 3.05
N ASN A 32 9.67 11.51 3.92
CA ASN A 32 9.77 12.52 4.98
C ASN A 32 10.18 11.92 6.35
N GLU A 33 10.26 10.59 6.49
CA GLU A 33 10.71 9.83 7.69
C GLU A 33 10.14 10.29 9.06
N SER A 34 9.01 10.99 9.10
CA SER A 34 8.66 11.80 10.28
C SER A 34 7.68 11.13 11.24
N ASP A 35 6.84 10.19 10.77
CA ASP A 35 5.76 9.61 11.58
C ASP A 35 5.59 8.11 11.32
N LEU A 36 6.17 7.31 12.20
CA LEU A 36 6.12 5.84 12.15
C LEU A 36 4.70 5.28 12.30
N VAL A 37 3.82 5.99 13.03
CA VAL A 37 2.41 5.58 13.20
C VAL A 37 1.68 5.82 11.88
N ALA A 38 1.85 7.00 11.27
CA ALA A 38 1.27 7.29 9.98
C ALA A 38 1.80 6.36 8.88
N ILE A 39 3.08 5.98 8.91
CA ILE A 39 3.65 4.98 8.00
C ILE A 39 2.95 3.63 8.17
N ARG A 40 2.76 3.16 9.41
CA ARG A 40 2.06 1.89 9.68
C ARG A 40 0.61 1.92 9.20
N ASP A 41 -0.11 3.00 9.47
CA ASP A 41 -1.49 3.18 9.01
C ASP A 41 -1.57 3.22 7.48
N ALA A 42 -0.60 3.88 6.82
CA ALA A 42 -0.52 3.93 5.37
C ALA A 42 -0.19 2.56 4.75
N ILE A 43 0.65 1.73 5.38
CA ILE A 43 0.89 0.34 4.95
C ILE A 43 -0.41 -0.45 4.99
N ASN A 44 -1.15 -0.42 6.11
CA ASN A 44 -2.43 -1.12 6.26
C ASN A 44 -3.45 -0.65 5.21
N ALA A 45 -3.54 0.66 4.98
CA ALA A 45 -4.40 1.21 3.95
C ALA A 45 -4.00 0.72 2.54
N VAL A 46 -2.71 0.67 2.22
CA VAL A 46 -2.23 0.12 0.94
C VAL A 46 -2.60 -1.35 0.79
N ASP A 47 -2.49 -2.17 1.85
CA ASP A 47 -2.90 -3.58 1.80
C ASP A 47 -4.39 -3.76 1.52
N GLU A 48 -5.26 -3.02 2.23
CA GLU A 48 -6.69 -3.04 1.95
C GLU A 48 -7.00 -2.62 0.50
N GLY A 49 -6.32 -1.58 0.01
CA GLY A 49 -6.48 -1.07 -1.35
C GLY A 49 -6.01 -2.07 -2.40
N LYS A 50 -4.93 -2.80 -2.11
CA LYS A 50 -4.38 -3.86 -2.98
C LYS A 50 -5.38 -5.00 -3.14
N GLU A 51 -5.99 -5.46 -2.04
CA GLU A 51 -7.01 -6.51 -2.09
C GLU A 51 -8.26 -6.07 -2.87
N ALA A 52 -8.73 -4.85 -2.65
CA ALA A 52 -9.86 -4.29 -3.41
C ALA A 52 -9.54 -4.17 -4.91
N PHE A 53 -8.33 -3.70 -5.23
CA PHE A 53 -7.84 -3.62 -6.61
C PHE A 53 -7.76 -4.99 -7.27
N ILE A 54 -7.16 -6.01 -6.63
CA ILE A 54 -7.07 -7.38 -7.16
C ILE A 54 -8.46 -7.96 -7.45
N ASN A 55 -9.42 -7.75 -6.55
CA ASN A 55 -10.79 -8.23 -6.73
C ASN A 55 -11.48 -7.53 -7.91
N SER A 56 -11.36 -6.21 -8.03
CA SER A 56 -11.92 -5.45 -9.16
C SER A 56 -11.23 -5.79 -10.49
N ARG A 57 -9.92 -6.05 -10.46
CA ARG A 57 -9.11 -6.49 -11.60
C ARG A 57 -9.60 -7.81 -12.16
N ARG A 58 -9.89 -8.79 -11.29
CA ARG A 58 -10.42 -10.10 -11.68
C ARG A 58 -11.75 -9.96 -12.41
N ALA A 59 -12.66 -9.14 -11.88
CA ALA A 59 -13.94 -8.86 -12.53
C ALA A 59 -13.75 -8.20 -13.91
N ARG A 60 -12.87 -7.19 -14.02
CA ARG A 60 -12.61 -6.51 -15.31
C ARG A 60 -11.93 -7.42 -16.33
N GLN A 61 -11.09 -8.36 -15.89
CA GLN A 61 -10.37 -9.26 -16.79
C GLN A 61 -11.31 -10.20 -17.56
N GLU A 62 -12.44 -10.60 -16.96
CA GLU A 62 -13.48 -11.40 -17.61
C GLU A 62 -14.22 -10.60 -18.72
N GLU A 63 -14.22 -9.27 -18.62
CA GLU A 63 -14.89 -8.38 -19.58
C GLU A 63 -13.98 -7.93 -20.74
N LEU A 64 -12.65 -8.08 -20.59
CA LEU A 64 -11.69 -7.63 -21.59
C LEU A 64 -11.48 -8.67 -22.72
N PRO A 65 -11.45 -8.23 -23.99
CA PRO A 65 -11.06 -9.09 -25.09
C PRO A 65 -9.58 -9.50 -24.97
N ASP A 66 -9.24 -10.69 -25.49
CA ASP A 66 -7.90 -11.28 -25.37
C ASP A 66 -6.80 -10.35 -25.89
N SER A 67 -7.09 -9.58 -26.95
CA SER A 67 -6.18 -8.59 -27.56
C SER A 67 -5.79 -7.45 -26.62
N GLU A 68 -6.65 -7.09 -25.67
CA GLU A 68 -6.41 -5.98 -24.71
C GLU A 68 -5.93 -6.48 -23.34
N ARG A 69 -6.20 -7.75 -23.04
CA ARG A 69 -5.92 -8.37 -21.74
C ARG A 69 -4.44 -8.33 -21.39
N ALA A 70 -3.55 -8.65 -22.31
CA ALA A 70 -2.11 -8.69 -22.04
C ALA A 70 -1.54 -7.32 -21.66
N LYS A 71 -1.92 -6.26 -22.38
CA LYS A 71 -1.50 -4.88 -22.09
C LYS A 71 -2.06 -4.39 -20.76
N ALA A 72 -3.31 -4.74 -20.46
CA ALA A 72 -3.94 -4.41 -19.19
C ALA A 72 -3.24 -5.12 -18.01
N LEU A 73 -2.96 -6.42 -18.14
CA LEU A 73 -2.23 -7.21 -17.13
C LEU A 73 -0.86 -6.61 -16.81
N ALA A 74 -0.08 -6.26 -17.82
CA ALA A 74 1.24 -5.64 -17.62
C ALA A 74 1.16 -4.34 -16.80
N GLY A 75 0.18 -3.46 -17.08
CA GLY A 75 -0.02 -2.24 -16.30
C GLY A 75 -0.48 -2.51 -14.85
N TYR A 76 -1.21 -3.61 -14.63
CA TYR A 76 -1.63 -4.01 -13.29
C TYR A 76 -0.47 -4.56 -12.47
N ASP A 77 0.36 -5.40 -13.08
CA ASP A 77 1.51 -5.99 -12.42
C ASP A 77 2.53 -4.92 -12.04
N GLN A 78 2.75 -3.91 -12.89
CA GLN A 78 3.56 -2.74 -12.56
C GLN A 78 3.07 -2.00 -11.29
N LEU A 79 1.76 -1.87 -11.12
CA LEU A 79 1.19 -1.21 -9.94
C LEU A 79 1.40 -2.06 -8.68
N LEU A 80 1.27 -3.38 -8.78
CA LEU A 80 1.52 -4.31 -7.66
C LEU A 80 2.99 -4.38 -7.28
N ASP A 81 3.89 -4.32 -8.27
CA ASP A 81 5.33 -4.24 -8.04
C ASP A 81 5.69 -2.96 -7.27
N LEU A 82 5.10 -1.83 -7.66
CA LEU A 82 5.29 -0.56 -6.95
C LEU A 82 4.81 -0.65 -5.50
N VAL A 83 3.62 -1.23 -5.27
CA VAL A 83 3.11 -1.48 -3.90
C VAL A 83 4.10 -2.30 -3.09
N THR A 84 4.60 -3.41 -3.66
CA THR A 84 5.52 -4.32 -2.98
C THR A 84 6.82 -3.60 -2.60
N GLN A 85 7.42 -2.85 -3.54
CA GLN A 85 8.64 -2.09 -3.29
C GLN A 85 8.45 -1.06 -2.16
N LEU A 86 7.34 -0.32 -2.19
CA LEU A 86 7.01 0.69 -1.19
C LEU A 86 6.76 0.09 0.19
N GLN A 87 6.02 -1.01 0.27
CA GLN A 87 5.79 -1.71 1.53
C GLN A 87 7.08 -2.26 2.12
N SER A 88 7.98 -2.81 1.30
CA SER A 88 9.31 -3.23 1.76
C SER A 88 10.11 -2.05 2.33
N LYS A 89 10.22 -0.94 1.58
CA LYS A 89 10.90 0.29 2.06
C LYS A 89 10.31 0.78 3.39
N ALA A 90 8.99 0.85 3.48
CA ALA A 90 8.28 1.31 4.67
C ALA A 90 8.52 0.40 5.87
N ASN A 91 8.48 -0.92 5.67
CA ASN A 91 8.76 -1.90 6.73
C ASN A 91 10.22 -1.85 7.18
N ASP A 92 11.17 -1.62 6.28
CA ASP A 92 12.58 -1.48 6.62
C ASP A 92 12.83 -0.21 7.45
N LEU A 93 12.17 0.90 7.13
CA LEU A 93 12.18 2.11 7.95
C LEU A 93 11.64 1.85 9.37
N LEU A 94 10.51 1.14 9.48
CA LEU A 94 9.93 0.78 10.79
C LEU A 94 10.88 -0.11 11.60
N LYS A 95 11.54 -1.09 10.97
CA LYS A 95 12.52 -1.96 11.62
C LYS A 95 13.74 -1.17 12.09
N ASN A 96 14.34 -0.36 11.22
CA ASN A 96 15.52 0.45 11.54
C ASN A 96 15.25 1.45 12.67
N SER A 97 14.06 2.05 12.69
CA SER A 97 13.67 2.95 13.78
C SER A 97 13.45 2.21 15.10
N SER A 98 12.92 0.99 15.09
CA SER A 98 12.75 0.18 16.30
C SER A 98 14.08 -0.29 16.91
N GLN A 99 15.15 -0.28 16.11
CA GLN A 99 16.50 -0.68 16.50
C GLN A 99 17.36 0.48 17.01
N GLN A 100 16.87 1.73 16.98
CA GLN A 100 17.51 2.86 17.67
C GLN A 100 17.35 2.66 19.19
N PRO A 101 18.41 2.32 19.94
CA PRO A 101 18.36 2.45 21.38
C PRO A 101 18.22 3.95 21.65
N HIS A 102 17.31 4.35 22.52
CA HIS A 102 17.28 5.70 23.08
C HIS A 102 18.62 6.00 23.78
N LEU A 103 19.64 6.41 23.05
CA LEU A 103 20.87 6.96 23.61
C LEU A 103 20.71 8.47 23.67
N SER A 104 20.14 8.95 24.77
CA SER A 104 20.80 9.93 25.65
C SER A 104 19.88 10.36 26.79
N GLN A 105 19.97 9.66 27.93
CA GLN A 105 19.91 10.30 29.23
C GLN A 105 21.18 9.92 30.01
N ASN A 106 22.33 10.33 29.48
CA ASN A 106 23.53 10.49 30.29
C ASN A 106 23.59 11.95 30.75
N THR A 107 22.89 12.29 31.82
CA THR A 107 23.27 13.45 32.64
C THR A 107 24.05 12.94 33.84
N ALA A 108 25.36 12.98 33.66
CA ALA A 108 26.41 13.29 34.64
C ALA A 108 26.14 12.91 36.11
N THR A 109 26.87 11.88 36.55
CA THR A 109 27.64 11.82 37.78
C THR A 109 27.72 13.15 38.56
N GLN A 110 27.19 13.19 39.77
CA GLN A 110 27.68 14.09 40.80
C GLN A 110 27.96 13.28 42.07
N HIS A 111 29.24 12.93 42.23
CA HIS A 111 29.80 12.59 43.53
C HIS A 111 29.71 13.83 44.42
N GLN A 112 29.16 13.67 45.63
CA GLN A 112 29.83 13.97 46.91
C GLN A 112 28.99 13.45 48.08
#